data_AF-A0A5M6DJF6-F1
#
_entry.id   AF-A0A5M6DJF6-F1
#
_cell.length_a   1.000
_cell.length_b   1.000
_cell.length_c   1.000
_cell.angle_alpha   90.00
_cell.angle_beta   90.00
_cell.angle_gamma   90.00
#
_symmetry.space_group_name_H-M   'P 1'
#
loop_
_entity.id
_entity.type
_entity.pdbx_description
1 polymer ?
#
loop_
_entity_poly.entity_id
_entity_poly.type
_entity_poly.pdbx_seq_one_letter_code
_entity_poly.pdbx_strand_id
1 'polypeptide(L)' 'MPKALCLFSLVASILVVSLFLLDAVAGLAGMTSLAPLGYASLMMDITFVVLGGILIYLSWSTYREQR' A
#
# COMPACT_ATOMS: atom_id res chain seq x y z
N MET A 1 11.57 -3.07 -22.72
CA MET A 1 11.98 -2.71 -21.34
C MET A 1 10.87 -2.12 -20.42
N PRO A 2 9.55 -2.31 -20.64
CA PRO A 2 8.51 -1.81 -19.72
C PRO A 2 8.13 -2.79 -18.58
N LYS A 3 8.45 -4.10 -18.71
CA LYS A 3 8.04 -5.15 -17.76
C LYS A 3 8.67 -5.01 -16.36
N ALA A 4 9.94 -4.62 -16.29
CA ALA A 4 10.67 -4.50 -15.01
C ALA A 4 10.15 -3.33 -14.16
N LEU A 5 9.85 -2.19 -14.80
CA LEU A 5 9.33 -0.99 -14.14
C LEU A 5 7.92 -1.23 -13.57
N CYS A 6 7.07 -1.93 -14.31
CA CYS A 6 5.71 -2.29 -13.86
C CYS A 6 5.72 -3.26 -12.66
N LEU A 7 6.66 -4.22 -12.66
CA LEU A 7 6.79 -5.16 -11.55
C LEU A 7 7.33 -4.46 -10.30
N PHE A 8 8.28 -3.53 -10.46
CA PHE A 8 8.76 -2.70 -9.37
C PHE A 8 7.66 -1.83 -8.76
N SER A 9 6.85 -1.13 -9.57
CA SER A 9 5.74 -0.32 -9.06
C SER A 9 4.66 -1.15 -8.37
N LEU A 10 4.40 -2.37 -8.85
CA LEU A 10 3.50 -3.33 -8.20
C LEU A 10 4.01 -3.69 -6.80
N VAL A 11 5.29 -4.09 -6.68
CA VAL A 11 5.87 -4.46 -5.39
C VAL A 11 5.90 -3.26 -4.44
N ALA A 12 6.31 -2.08 -4.92
CA ALA A 12 6.35 -0.88 -4.10
C ALA A 12 4.96 -0.48 -3.58
N SER A 13 3.94 -0.51 -4.43
CA SER A 13 2.56 -0.18 -4.03
C SER A 13 1.98 -1.21 -3.05
N ILE A 14 2.27 -2.50 -3.23
CA ILE A 14 1.92 -3.55 -2.24
C ILE A 14 2.54 -3.25 -0.87
N LEU A 15 3.83 -2.92 -0.83
CA LEU A 15 4.50 -2.59 0.44
C LEU A 15 3.88 -1.36 1.11
N VAL A 16 3.58 -0.31 0.35
CA VAL A 16 2.91 0.89 0.86
C VAL A 16 1.56 0.53 1.48
N VAL A 17 0.68 -0.18 0.74
CA VAL A 17 -0.62 -0.59 1.27
C VAL A 17 -0.46 -1.44 2.52
N SER A 18 0.49 -2.37 2.53
CA SER A 18 0.73 -3.25 3.67
C SER A 18 1.11 -2.46 4.93
N LEU A 19 2.01 -1.48 4.80
CA LEU A 19 2.48 -0.67 5.93
C LEU A 19 1.36 0.20 6.51
N PHE A 20 0.64 0.93 5.66
CA PHE A 20 -0.44 1.81 6.11
C PHE A 20 -1.67 1.03 6.62
N LEU A 21 -1.94 -0.15 6.06
CA LEU A 21 -3.02 -1.01 6.55
C LEU A 21 -2.68 -1.59 7.92
N LEU A 22 -1.43 -2.04 8.12
CA LEU A 22 -0.97 -2.49 9.42
C LEU A 22 -0.96 -1.36 10.46
N ASP A 23 -0.58 -0.14 10.07
CA ASP A 23 -0.62 1.03 10.96
C ASP A 23 -2.05 1.39 11.37
N ALA A 24 -2.98 1.42 10.42
CA ALA A 24 -4.40 1.65 10.69
C ALA A 24 -4.98 0.58 11.63
N VAL A 25 -4.67 -0.70 11.39
CA VAL A 25 -5.15 -1.81 12.23
C VAL A 25 -4.53 -1.76 13.63
N ALA A 26 -3.22 -1.51 13.74
CA ALA A 26 -2.52 -1.42 15.02
C ALA A 26 -3.03 -0.24 15.85
N GLY A 27 -3.27 0.91 15.22
CA GLY A 27 -3.82 2.08 15.89
C GLY A 27 -5.29 1.94 16.28
N LEU A 28 -6.13 1.30 15.44
CA LEU A 28 -7.50 0.94 15.82
C LEU A 28 -7.56 -0.06 16.99
N ALA A 29 -6.57 -0.95 17.09
CA ALA A 29 -6.42 -1.89 18.20
C ALA A 29 -5.82 -1.24 19.48
N GLY A 30 -5.49 0.06 19.45
CA GLY A 30 -4.87 0.77 20.57
C GLY A 30 -3.41 0.38 20.84
N MET A 31 -2.78 -0.35 19.92
CA MET A 31 -1.40 -0.84 20.03
C MET A 31 -0.41 0.14 19.39
N THR A 32 -0.36 1.38 19.88
CA THR A 32 0.47 2.45 19.31
C THR A 32 1.97 2.18 19.38
N SER A 33 2.43 1.33 20.29
CA SER A 33 3.83 0.90 20.39
C SER A 33 4.27 -0.08 19.29
N LEU A 34 3.32 -0.71 18.61
CA LEU A 34 3.55 -1.63 17.49
C LEU A 34 3.14 -1.04 16.14
N ALA A 35 2.55 0.16 16.14
CA ALA A 35 2.16 0.88 14.95
C ALA A 35 3.43 1.30 14.18
N PRO A 36 3.69 0.79 12.96
CA PRO A 36 4.94 1.05 12.22
C PRO A 36 5.20 2.54 11.94
N LEU A 37 4.13 3.33 11.81
CA LEU A 37 4.15 4.77 11.55
C LEU A 37 3.61 5.57 12.75
N GLY A 38 3.38 4.91 13.88
CA GLY A 38 2.97 5.53 15.15
C GLY A 38 1.52 6.01 15.18
N TYR A 39 0.68 5.63 14.21
CA TYR A 39 -0.72 6.04 14.10
C TYR A 39 -0.91 7.56 14.18
N ALA A 40 -0.16 8.29 13.36
CA ALA A 40 -0.18 9.75 13.36
C ALA A 40 -1.52 10.33 12.88
N SER A 41 -2.18 9.69 11.90
CA SER A 41 -3.48 10.12 11.38
C SER A 41 -4.19 9.00 10.62
N LEU A 42 -5.32 8.54 11.15
CA LEU A 42 -6.14 7.51 10.51
C LEU A 42 -6.67 7.94 9.12
N MET A 43 -6.88 9.24 8.90
CA MET A 43 -7.24 9.77 7.57
C MET A 43 -6.12 9.56 6.54
N MET A 44 -4.87 9.70 6.95
CA MET A 44 -3.71 9.44 6.09
C MET A 44 -3.65 7.95 5.72
N ASP A 45 -3.78 7.07 6.72
CA ASP A 45 -3.66 5.64 6.50
C ASP A 45 -4.71 5.12 5.54
N ILE A 46 -5.97 5.52 5.74
CA ILE A 46 -7.07 5.17 4.83
C ILE A 46 -6.79 5.68 3.41
N THR A 47 -6.32 6.92 3.28
CA THR A 47 -6.05 7.52 1.96
C THR A 47 -4.95 6.75 1.23
N PHE A 48 -3.86 6.40 1.90
CA PHE A 48 -2.77 5.63 1.31
C PHE A 48 -3.15 4.18 1.00
N VAL A 49 -3.99 3.56 1.82
CA VAL A 49 -4.53 2.23 1.53
C VAL A 49 -5.41 2.26 0.27
N VAL A 50 -6.30 3.26 0.15
CA VAL A 50 -7.20 3.38 -1.01
C VAL A 50 -6.42 3.69 -2.29
N LEU A 51 -5.58 4.74 -2.28
CA LEU A 51 -4.79 5.13 -3.45
C LEU A 51 -3.75 4.07 -3.81
N GLY A 52 -3.11 3.46 -2.82
CA GLY A 52 -2.19 2.35 -3.02
C GLY A 52 -2.88 1.14 -3.63
N GLY A 53 -4.11 0.82 -3.19
CA GLY A 53 -4.92 -0.26 -3.78
C GLY A 53 -5.24 -0.01 -5.26
N ILE A 54 -5.56 1.23 -5.63
CA ILE A 54 -5.77 1.62 -7.03
C ILE A 54 -4.47 1.42 -7.84
N LEU A 55 -3.32 1.82 -7.30
CA LEU A 55 -2.03 1.64 -7.97
C LEU A 55 -1.66 0.16 -8.16
N ILE A 56 -1.95 -0.69 -7.18
CA ILE A 56 -1.78 -2.14 -7.30
C ILE A 56 -2.65 -2.67 -8.43
N TYR A 57 -3.93 -2.28 -8.47
CA TYR A 57 -4.86 -2.71 -9.51
C TYR A 57 -4.40 -2.28 -10.91
N LEU A 58 -4.02 -1.02 -11.09
CA LEU A 58 -3.53 -0.50 -12.38
C LEU A 58 -2.22 -1.17 -12.82
N SER A 59 -1.28 -1.35 -11.90
CA SER A 59 -0.01 -2.04 -12.16
C SER A 59 -0.25 -3.50 -12.52
N TRP A 60 -1.19 -4.17 -11.84
CA TRP A 60 -1.55 -5.56 -12.13
C TRP A 60 -2.24 -5.71 -13.49
N SER A 61 -3.20 -4.84 -13.82
CA SER A 61 -3.86 -4.82 -15.14
C SER A 61 -2.82 -4.67 -16.25
N THR A 62 -1.98 -3.65 -16.13
CA THR A 62 -0.92 -3.36 -17.12
C THR A 62 0.08 -4.52 -17.25
N TYR A 63 0.46 -5.15 -16.13
CA TYR A 63 1.33 -6.32 -16.14
C TYR A 63 0.70 -7.50 -16.89
N ARG A 64 -0.62 -7.69 -16.72
CA ARG A 64 -1.38 -8.75 -17.39
C ARG A 64 -1.52 -8.51 -18.88
N GLU A 65 -1.73 -7.26 -19.31
CA GLU A 65 -1.74 -6.85 -20.73
C GLU A 65 -0.38 -7.08 -21.42
N GLN A 66 0.73 -6.96 -20.68
CA GLN A 66 2.08 -7.17 -21.21
C GLN A 66 2.52 -8.65 -21.21
N ARG A 67 1.69 -9.57 -20.73
CA ARG A 67 2.00 -11.00 -20.62
C ARG A 67 1.60 -11.76 -21.88
#